data_AF-A0A1V5QT50-F1
#
_entry.id   AF-A0A1V5QT50-F1
#
_cell.length_a   1.000
_cell.length_b   1.000
_cell.length_c   1.000
_cell.angle_alpha   90.00
_cell.angle_beta   90.00
_cell.angle_gamma   90.00
#
_symmetry.space_group_name_H-M   'P 1'
#
loop_
_entity.id
_entity.type
_entity.pdbx_description
1 polymer ?
#
loop_
_entity_poly.entity_id
_entity_poly.type
_entity_poly.pdbx_seq_one_letter_code
_entity_poly.pdbx_strand_id
1 'polypeptide(L)'
;MKTFTYNDMDFTVEKVGKGWEIRKGSTVVASGLYAGLADAEAEAKSIALAKTIYPVGIRIIGPDVTHPVTVGDIKYYGPDVTHPNFIYWNKDSASQPKQL
;
A
#
# COMPACT_ATOMS: atom_id res chain seq x y z
N MET A 1 13.79 12.31 13.59
CA MET A 1 13.09 12.36 12.29
C MET A 1 13.88 11.50 11.32
N LYS A 2 13.21 10.56 10.65
CA LYS A 2 13.82 9.69 9.65
C LYS A 2 12.98 9.70 8.38
N THR A 3 13.63 9.86 7.25
CA THR A 3 13.00 9.87 5.93
C THR A 3 13.40 8.59 5.20
N PHE A 4 12.45 7.98 4.49
CA PHE A 4 12.73 6.82 3.64
C PHE A 4 11.78 6.81 2.45
N THR A 5 12.26 6.27 1.33
CA THR A 5 11.45 6.06 0.14
C THR A 5 10.95 4.62 0.12
N TYR A 6 9.68 4.43 -0.20
CA TYR A 6 9.08 3.12 -0.37
C TYR A 6 7.95 3.19 -1.40
N ASN A 7 7.95 2.29 -2.38
CA ASN A 7 6.94 2.25 -3.45
C ASN A 7 6.82 3.60 -4.21
N ASP A 8 7.95 4.20 -4.58
CA ASP A 8 8.04 5.53 -5.22
C ASP A 8 7.35 6.67 -4.47
N MET A 9 7.14 6.49 -3.16
CA MET A 9 6.60 7.48 -2.25
C MET A 9 7.61 7.80 -1.16
N ASP A 10 7.72 9.08 -0.83
CA ASP A 10 8.55 9.55 0.27
C ASP A 10 7.76 9.58 1.57
N PHE A 11 8.29 8.88 2.56
CA PHE A 11 7.76 8.81 3.91
C PHE A 11 8.71 9.49 4.88
N THR A 12 8.13 10.14 5.88
CA THR A 12 8.84 10.68 7.03
C THR A 12 8.23 10.13 8.30
N VAL A 13 9.08 9.67 9.20
CA VAL A 13 8.71 9.20 10.53
C VAL A 13 9.35 10.12 11.55
N GLU A 14 8.54 10.70 12.42
CA GLU A 14 9.02 11.64 13.43
C GLU A 14 8.30 11.47 14.76
N LYS A 15 8.99 11.83 15.84
CA LYS A 15 8.42 11.82 17.18
C LYS A 15 7.73 13.15 17.43
N VAL A 16 6.44 13.11 17.72
CA VAL A 16 5.60 14.28 17.98
C VAL A 16 4.97 14.14 19.36
N GLY A 17 5.40 14.98 20.30
CA GLY A 17 4.99 14.90 21.69
C GLY A 17 5.38 13.56 22.33
N LYS A 18 4.39 12.80 22.81
CA LYS A 18 4.58 11.49 23.44
C LYS A 18 4.54 10.32 22.46
N GLY A 19 4.18 10.54 21.20
CA GLY A 19 4.00 9.49 20.20
C GLY A 19 4.80 9.74 18.92
N TRP A 20 4.57 8.87 17.94
CA TRP A 20 5.21 8.91 16.63
C TRP A 20 4.19 9.18 15.54
N GLU A 21 4.63 9.90 14.52
CA GLU A 21 3.86 10.31 13.37
C GLU A 21 4.53 9.80 12.09
N ILE A 22 3.71 9.31 11.16
CA ILE A 22 4.11 8.92 9.82
C ILE A 22 3.49 9.92 8.86
N ARG A 23 4.31 10.50 7.99
CA ARG A 23 3.90 11.41 6.93
C ARG A 23 4.24 10.85 5.57
N LYS A 24 3.38 11.14 4.59
CA LYS A 24 3.66 10.97 3.16
C LYS A 24 3.60 12.36 2.52
N GLY A 25 4.75 12.92 2.18
CA GLY A 25 4.84 14.34 1.82
C GLY A 25 4.27 15.25 2.92
N SER A 26 3.31 16.11 2.58
CA SER A 26 2.63 16.99 3.54
C SER A 26 1.47 16.35 4.31
N THR A 27 1.10 15.10 3.98
CA THR A 27 -0.08 14.44 4.56
C THR A 27 0.32 13.55 5.74
N VAL A 28 -0.35 13.72 6.88
CA VAL A 28 -0.23 12.82 8.03
C VAL A 28 -1.05 11.55 7.76
N VAL A 29 -0.38 10.40 7.72
CA VAL A 29 -1.02 9.09 7.45
C VAL A 29 -1.26 8.28 8.71
N ALA A 30 -0.51 8.53 9.77
CA ALA A 30 -0.77 8.00 11.11
C ALA A 30 -0.13 8.91 12.17
N SER A 31 -0.75 9.10 13.33
CA SER A 31 -0.21 9.89 14.44
C SER A 31 -0.45 9.22 15.79
N GLY A 32 0.26 9.68 16.82
CA GLY A 32 0.10 9.16 18.19
C GLY A 32 0.59 7.73 18.40
N LEU A 33 1.43 7.21 17.49
CA LEU A 33 1.87 5.82 17.52
C LEU A 33 2.90 5.56 18.63
N TYR A 34 2.92 4.33 19.14
CA TYR A 34 4.04 3.77 19.92
C TYR A 34 4.49 4.63 21.12
N ALA A 35 3.56 5.30 21.80
CA ALA A 35 3.87 6.11 22.96
C ALA A 35 4.52 5.26 24.08
N GLY A 36 5.65 5.73 24.62
CA GLY A 36 6.39 5.04 25.67
C GLY A 36 7.31 3.92 25.21
N LEU A 37 7.37 3.60 23.91
CA LEU A 37 8.40 2.71 23.38
C LEU A 37 9.74 3.44 23.24
N ALA A 38 10.84 2.66 23.27
CA ALA A 38 12.16 3.17 22.96
C ALA A 38 12.21 3.70 21.51
N ASP A 39 12.94 4.79 21.29
CA ASP A 39 12.90 5.51 20.01
C ASP A 39 13.28 4.64 18.82
N ALA A 40 14.29 3.78 18.96
CA ALA A 40 14.71 2.86 17.91
C ALA A 40 13.63 1.82 17.56
N GLU A 41 12.89 1.33 18.57
CA GLU A 41 11.82 0.35 18.38
C GLU A 41 10.59 1.01 17.74
N ALA A 42 10.21 2.19 18.22
CA ALA A 42 9.08 2.95 17.68
C ALA A 42 9.31 3.38 16.23
N GLU A 43 10.54 3.78 15.89
CA GLU A 43 10.93 4.08 14.52
C GLU A 43 10.81 2.84 13.62
N ALA A 44 11.40 1.70 14.02
CA ALA A 44 11.34 0.47 13.25
C ALA A 44 9.90 -0.01 13.01
N LYS A 45 9.06 0.05 14.04
CA LYS A 45 7.64 -0.29 13.96
C LYS A 45 6.86 0.68 13.05
N SER A 46 7.17 1.97 13.09
CA SER A 46 6.56 2.97 12.21
C SER A 46 6.90 2.76 10.74
N ILE A 47 8.15 2.40 10.43
CA ILE A 47 8.56 2.06 9.07
C ILE A 47 7.85 0.79 8.60
N ALA A 48 7.77 -0.24 9.45
CA ALA A 48 7.04 -1.47 9.13
C ALA A 48 5.55 -1.19 8.86
N LEU A 49 4.91 -0.37 9.69
CA LEU A 49 3.53 0.04 9.51
C LEU A 49 3.31 0.78 8.20
N ALA A 50 4.18 1.73 7.85
CA ALA A 50 4.10 2.42 6.55
C ALA A 50 4.17 1.44 5.37
N LYS A 51 5.04 0.42 5.44
CA LYS A 51 5.13 -0.62 4.41
C LYS A 51 3.88 -1.50 4.33
N THR A 52 3.25 -1.78 5.46
CA THR A 52 2.00 -2.53 5.53
C THR A 52 0.81 -1.73 4.98
N ILE A 53 0.75 -0.42 5.24
CA ILE A 53 -0.32 0.46 4.72
C ILE A 53 -0.19 0.64 3.20
N TYR A 54 1.03 0.63 2.67
CA TYR A 54 1.32 0.87 1.26
C TYR A 54 1.99 -0.34 0.57
N PRO A 55 1.38 -1.54 0.57
CA PRO A 55 2.05 -2.76 0.14
C PRO A 55 2.60 -2.66 -1.29
N VAL A 56 3.85 -3.07 -1.47
CA VAL A 56 4.47 -3.25 -2.81
C VAL A 56 4.10 -4.61 -3.36
N GLY A 57 3.68 -4.67 -4.62
CA GLY A 57 3.51 -5.94 -5.34
C GLY A 57 2.11 -6.53 -5.36
N ILE A 58 1.04 -5.72 -5.31
CA ILE A 58 -0.25 -6.18 -5.84
C ILE A 58 -0.09 -6.33 -7.36
N ARG A 59 0.37 -7.51 -7.78
CA ARG A 59 0.35 -7.92 -9.19
C ARG A 59 -1.11 -8.15 -9.55
N ILE A 60 -1.75 -7.13 -10.12
CA ILE A 60 -3.03 -7.32 -10.82
C ILE A 60 -2.70 -8.05 -12.12
N ILE A 61 -2.74 -9.38 -12.08
CA ILE A 61 -2.88 -10.17 -13.30
C ILE A 61 -4.29 -9.83 -13.79
N GLY A 62 -4.40 -9.17 -14.95
CA GLY A 62 -5.70 -9.02 -15.62
C GLY A 62 -6.37 -10.39 -15.71
N PRO A 63 -7.70 -10.48 -15.61
CA PRO A 63 -8.36 -11.76 -15.42
C PRO A 63 -7.89 -12.74 -16.50
N ASP A 64 -7.30 -13.85 -16.07
CA ASP A 64 -7.10 -15.00 -16.95
C ASP A 64 -8.50 -15.49 -17.28
N VAL A 65 -9.04 -15.00 -18.40
CA VAL A 65 -10.41 -15.27 -18.83
C VAL A 65 -10.49 -16.60 -19.56
N THR A 66 -9.34 -17.20 -19.91
CA THR A 66 -9.27 -18.50 -20.58
C THR A 66 -9.16 -19.64 -19.59
N HIS A 67 -8.70 -19.39 -18.36
CA HIS A 67 -8.60 -20.41 -17.32
C HIS A 67 -9.26 -19.98 -16.00
N PRO A 68 -10.08 -20.86 -15.41
CA PRO A 68 -10.70 -20.61 -14.11
C PRO A 68 -9.65 -20.53 -12.99
N VAL A 69 -9.85 -19.59 -12.08
CA VAL A 69 -9.01 -19.41 -10.88
C VAL A 69 -9.55 -20.29 -9.76
N THR A 70 -8.67 -21.06 -9.11
CA THR A 70 -9.05 -21.92 -7.98
C THR A 70 -8.55 -21.32 -6.67
N VAL A 71 -9.44 -21.20 -5.67
CA VAL A 71 -9.10 -20.85 -4.29
C VAL A 71 -9.70 -21.89 -3.35
N GLY A 72 -8.86 -22.74 -2.76
CA GLY A 72 -9.31 -23.91 -2.01
C GLY A 72 -10.08 -24.87 -2.92
N ASP A 73 -11.28 -25.30 -2.51
CA ASP A 73 -12.18 -26.14 -3.31
C ASP A 73 -13.07 -25.33 -4.27
N ILE A 74 -12.98 -24.00 -4.25
CA ILE A 74 -13.86 -23.11 -5.02
C ILE A 74 -13.19 -22.70 -6.33
N LYS A 75 -13.93 -22.85 -7.42
CA LYS A 75 -13.50 -22.53 -8.79
C LYS A 75 -14.24 -21.29 -9.29
N TYR A 76 -13.50 -20.22 -9.55
CA TYR A 76 -13.98 -18.94 -10.06
C TYR A 76 -13.75 -18.86 -11.56
N TYR A 77 -14.80 -18.55 -12.31
CA TYR A 77 -14.69 -18.24 -13.74
C TYR A 77 -14.66 -16.72 -13.88
N GLY A 78 -13.67 -16.20 -14.59
CA GLY A 78 -13.65 -14.78 -14.95
C GLY A 78 -14.86 -14.43 -15.83
N PRO A 79 -15.33 -13.17 -15.81
CA PRO A 79 -16.38 -12.73 -16.72
C PRO A 79 -15.92 -12.93 -18.18
N ASP A 80 -16.81 -13.41 -19.04
CA ASP A 80 -16.56 -13.53 -20.48
C ASP A 80 -16.45 -12.11 -21.07
N VAL A 81 -15.21 -11.65 -21.25
CA VAL A 81 -14.86 -10.31 -21.75
C VAL A 81 -14.61 -10.31 -23.26
N THR A 82 -15.48 -10.96 -24.03
CA THR A 82 -15.63 -10.68 -25.48
C THR A 82 -15.80 -9.18 -25.79
N HIS A 83 -16.10 -8.36 -24.78
CA HIS A 83 -15.94 -6.90 -24.80
C HIS A 83 -14.97 -6.46 -23.68
N PRO A 84 -13.88 -5.71 -23.99
CA PRO A 84 -12.93 -5.28 -22.98
C PRO A 84 -13.59 -4.32 -21.98
N ASN A 85 -13.70 -4.75 -20.72
CA ASN A 85 -13.93 -3.83 -19.61
C ASN A 85 -12.60 -3.17 -19.28
N PHE A 86 -12.39 -1.97 -19.82
CA PHE A 86 -11.22 -1.15 -19.52
C PHE A 86 -11.23 -0.78 -18.03
N ILE A 87 -10.20 -1.19 -17.31
CA ILE A 87 -9.89 -0.66 -15.99
C ILE A 87 -9.36 0.76 -16.19
N TYR A 88 -10.06 1.75 -15.66
CA TYR A 88 -9.64 3.13 -15.75
C TYR A 88 -8.75 3.45 -14.55
N TRP A 89 -7.45 3.54 -14.79
CA TRP A 89 -6.43 3.71 -13.74
C TRP A 89 -6.60 4.98 -12.88
N ASN A 90 -7.34 5.96 -13.38
CA ASN A 90 -7.70 7.19 -12.67
C ASN A 90 -9.00 7.09 -11.85
N LYS A 91 -9.78 6.01 -12.01
CA LYS A 91 -11.07 5.79 -11.33
C LYS A 91 -11.05 4.56 -10.43
N ASP A 92 -10.38 3.51 -10.87
CA ASP A 92 -10.48 2.16 -10.29
C ASP A 92 -9.22 1.75 -9.50
N SER A 93 -8.21 2.64 -9.38
CA SER A 93 -6.99 2.41 -8.61
C SER A 93 -6.74 3.48 -7.56
N ALA A 94 -6.25 3.06 -6.40
CA ALA A 94 -5.85 3.94 -5.30
C ALA A 94 -4.53 4.70 -5.58
N SER A 95 -3.77 4.32 -6.63
CA SER A 95 -2.63 5.10 -7.13
C SER A 95 -2.31 4.77 -8.59
N GLN A 96 -1.89 5.81 -9.33
CA GLN A 96 -1.39 5.71 -10.71
C GLN A 96 0.13 5.86 -10.70
N PRO A 97 0.92 4.91 -11.25
CA PRO A 97 2.35 5.09 -11.40
C PRO A 97 2.63 6.22 -12.40
N LYS A 98 3.51 7.16 -12.02
CA LYS A 98 3.90 8.31 -12.86
C LYS A 98 5.03 7.99 -13.85
N GLN A 99 5.59 6.79 -13.80
CA GLN A 99 6.62 6.35 -14.73
C GLN A 99 6.49 4.83 -14.96
N LEU A 100 6.53 4.43 -16.23
CA LEU A 100 6.60 3.05 -16.69
C LEU A 100 8.06 2.57 -16.69
#